data_AF-A0A2K5ASV7-F1
#
_entry.id   AF-A0A2K5ASV7-F1
#
_cell.length_a   1.000
_cell.length_b   1.000
_cell.length_c   1.000
_cell.angle_alpha   90.00
_cell.angle_beta   90.00
_cell.angle_gamma   90.00
#
_symmetry.space_group_name_H-M   'P 1'
#
loop_
_entity.id
_entity.type
_entity.pdbx_description
1 polymer ?
#
loop_
_entity_poly.entity_id
_entity_poly.type
_entity_poly.pdbx_seq_one_letter_code
_entity_poly.pdbx_strand_id
1 'polypeptide(L)' 'MGIEEIDAKELEILNSIFLEAAKNPEFRKELLSNPTKALAKYDIPDRLKEIVVNTIQGKEQL' A
#
# COMPACT_ATOMS: atom_id res chain seq x y z
N MET A 1 6.58 -6.84 22.81
CA MET A 1 6.68 -6.58 21.37
C MET A 1 5.52 -5.68 21.04
N GLY A 2 5.77 -4.39 20.81
CA GLY A 2 4.69 -3.46 20.47
C GLY A 2 4.19 -3.81 19.08
N ILE A 3 2.96 -4.29 18.97
CA ILE A 3 2.25 -4.20 17.70
C ILE A 3 2.08 -2.69 17.54
N GLU A 4 2.91 -2.05 16.72
CA GLU A 4 2.74 -0.63 16.40
C GLU A 4 1.36 -0.51 15.73
N GLU A 5 0.36 -0.07 16.51
CA GLU A 5 -0.99 0.18 16.03
C GLU A 5 -0.88 1.07 14.79
N ILE A 6 -1.43 0.59 13.68
CA ILE A 6 -1.57 1.42 12.48
C ILE A 6 -2.59 2.49 12.85
N ASP A 7 -2.14 3.75 12.84
CA ASP A 7 -2.97 4.88 13.23
C ASP A 7 -4.17 5.01 12.28
N ALA A 8 -5.28 5.58 12.73
CA ALA A 8 -6.49 5.70 11.90
C ALA A 8 -6.21 6.43 10.57
N LYS A 9 -5.32 7.43 10.60
CA LYS A 9 -4.87 8.15 9.40
C LYS A 9 -4.10 7.26 8.42
N GLU A 10 -3.26 6.37 8.94
CA GLU A 10 -2.49 5.44 8.12
C GLU A 10 -3.44 4.44 7.42
N LEU A 11 -4.46 3.96 8.13
CA LEU A 11 -5.53 3.13 7.55
C LEU A 11 -6.30 3.86 6.45
N GLU A 12 -6.65 5.14 6.64
CA GLU A 12 -7.34 5.93 5.61
C GLU A 12 -6.50 6.09 4.33
N ILE A 13 -5.18 6.28 4.47
CA ILE A 13 -4.24 6.36 3.37
C ILE A 13 -4.19 5.03 2.61
N LEU A 14 -3.99 3.92 3.32
CA LEU A 14 -3.98 2.58 2.73
C LEU A 14 -5.29 2.30 1.98
N ASN A 15 -6.42 2.60 2.62
CA ASN A 15 -7.74 2.38 2.04
C ASN A 15 -7.93 3.22 0.78
N SER A 16 -7.45 4.47 0.77
CA SER A 16 -7.47 5.33 -0.43
C SER A 16 -6.65 4.76 -1.58
N ILE A 17 -5.46 4.21 -1.30
CA ILE A 17 -4.59 3.57 -2.31
C ILE A 17 -5.26 2.32 -2.88
N PHE A 18 -5.79 1.44 -2.02
CA PHE A 18 -6.49 0.24 -2.47
C PHE A 18 -7.78 0.56 -3.24
N LEU A 19 -8.51 1.59 -2.81
CA LEU A 19 -9.70 2.06 -3.51
C LEU A 19 -9.35 2.64 -4.88
N GLU A 20 -8.28 3.42 -4.99
CA GLU A 20 -7.77 3.92 -6.27
C GLU A 20 -7.34 2.75 -7.17
N ALA A 21 -6.64 1.75 -6.62
CA ALA A 21 -6.31 0.53 -7.35
C ALA A 21 -7.56 -0.30 -7.72
N ALA A 22 -8.69 -0.14 -7.02
CA ALA A 22 -9.94 -0.78 -7.41
C ALA A 22 -10.66 -0.03 -8.54
N LYS A 23 -10.58 1.30 -8.56
CA LYS A 23 -11.26 2.16 -9.53
C LYS A 23 -10.45 2.37 -10.81
N ASN A 24 -9.13 2.43 -10.71
CA ASN A 24 -8.24 2.75 -11.80
C ASN A 24 -7.40 1.52 -12.21
N PRO A 25 -7.76 0.85 -13.32
CA PRO A 25 -7.07 -0.37 -13.76
C PRO A 25 -5.62 -0.11 -14.21
N GLU A 26 -5.29 1.09 -14.71
CA GLU A 26 -3.92 1.45 -15.06
C GLU A 26 -3.05 1.58 -13.81
N PHE A 27 -3.57 2.26 -12.78
CA PHE A 27 -2.90 2.37 -11.49
C PHE A 27 -2.74 0.99 -10.84
N ARG A 28 -3.77 0.14 -10.88
CA ARG A 28 -3.67 -1.26 -10.41
C ARG A 28 -2.55 -2.02 -11.10
N LYS A 29 -2.45 -1.91 -12.43
CA LYS A 29 -1.41 -2.59 -13.21
C LYS A 29 -0.02 -2.08 -12.85
N GLU A 30 0.13 -0.76 -12.65
CA GLU A 30 1.38 -0.16 -12.17
C GLU A 30 1.72 -0.62 -10.75
N LEU A 31 0.75 -0.65 -9.84
CA LEU A 31 0.90 -1.10 -8.46
C LEU A 31 1.31 -2.58 -8.38
N LEU A 32 0.72 -3.45 -9.22
CA LEU A 32 1.09 -4.87 -9.27
C LEU A 32 2.44 -5.12 -9.95
N SER A 33 2.79 -4.32 -10.97
CA SER A 33 4.05 -4.51 -11.71
C SER A 33 5.25 -3.86 -11.02
N ASN A 34 5.04 -2.70 -10.39
CA ASN A 34 6.09 -1.91 -9.77
C ASN A 34 5.53 -1.04 -8.63
N PRO A 35 5.22 -1.63 -7.47
CA PRO A 35 4.54 -0.93 -6.39
C PRO A 35 5.34 0.23 -5.81
N THR A 36 6.67 0.11 -5.75
CA THR A 36 7.54 1.19 -5.27
C THR A 36 7.37 2.45 -6.14
N LYS A 37 7.24 2.29 -7.46
CA LYS A 37 7.01 3.41 -8.38
C LYS A 37 5.59 3.96 -8.27
N ALA A 38 4.59 3.10 -8.14
CA ALA A 38 3.20 3.51 -7.96
C ALA A 38 3.02 4.33 -6.67
N LEU A 39 3.67 3.87 -5.58
CA LEU A 39 3.61 4.48 -4.26
C LEU A 39 4.52 5.70 -4.10
N ALA A 40 5.53 5.88 -4.97
CA ALA A 40 6.37 7.08 -4.97
C ALA A 40 5.59 8.37 -5.26
N LYS A 41 4.38 8.26 -5.85
CA LYS A 41 3.47 9.39 -6.07
C LYS A 41 2.73 9.81 -4.79
N TYR A 42 2.76 8.97 -3.75
CA TYR A 42 2.10 9.20 -2.47
C TYR A 42 3.14 9.63 -1.45
N ASP A 43 2.90 10.77 -0.79
CA ASP A 43 3.73 11.26 0.30
C ASP A 43 3.38 10.50 1.60
N ILE A 44 3.78 9.23 1.64
CA ILE A 44 3.47 8.30 2.72
C ILE A 44 4.76 7.74 3.33
N PRO A 45 4.78 7.46 4.63
CA PRO A 45 5.93 6.84 5.29
C PRO A 45 6.30 5.50 4.65
N ASP A 46 7.59 5.18 4.61
CA ASP A 46 8.10 3.96 3.97
C ASP A 46 7.51 2.68 4.58
N ARG A 47 7.20 2.69 5.88
CA ARG A 47 6.45 1.61 6.56
C ARG A 47 5.13 1.28 5.84
N LEU A 48 4.34 2.28 5.47
CA LEU A 48 3.09 2.05 4.73
C LEU A 48 3.33 1.55 3.33
N LYS A 49 4.40 2.03 2.66
CA LYS A 49 4.77 1.50 1.35
C LYS A 49 5.09 0.01 1.45
N GLU A 50 5.85 -0.40 2.45
CA GLU A 50 6.14 -1.82 2.71
C GLU A 50 4.88 -2.63 3.01
N ILE A 51 3.95 -2.10 3.81
CA ILE A 51 2.66 -2.78 4.09
C ILE A 51 1.89 -3.00 2.79
N VAL A 52 1.76 -1.98 1.94
CA VAL A 52 1.08 -2.13 0.64
C VAL A 52 1.80 -3.17 -0.18
N VAL A 53 3.11 -3.03 -0.41
CA VAL A 53 3.93 -3.96 -1.20
C VAL A 53 3.79 -5.40 -0.71
N ASN A 54 3.86 -5.65 0.60
CA ASN A 54 3.70 -6.98 1.18
C ASN A 54 2.30 -7.54 0.95
N THR A 55 1.27 -6.69 1.10
CA THR A 55 -0.14 -7.07 0.89
C THR A 55 -0.42 -7.47 -0.56
N ILE A 56 0.02 -6.70 -1.56
CA ILE A 56 -0.19 -7.00 -2.98
C ILE A 56 0.73 -8.08 -3.53
N GLN A 57 1.95 -8.22 -3.01
CA GLN A 57 2.86 -9.30 -3.42
C GLN A 57 2.51 -10.65 -2.79
N GLY A 58 1.51 -10.68 -1.90
CA GLY A 58 1.11 -11.92 -1.22
C GLY A 58 2.24 -12.50 -0.39
N LYS A 59 3.18 -11.68 0.11
CA LYS A 59 4.13 -12.10 1.13
C LYS A 59 3.38 -12.14 2.46
N GLU A 60 2.44 -13.08 2.56
CA GLU A 60 2.06 -13.62 3.85
C GLU A 60 3.34 -14.23 4.43
N GLN A 61 3.86 -13.64 5.51
CA GLN A 61 4.79 -14.37 6.36
C GLN A 61 3.99 -15.51 6.99
N LEU A 62 3.91 -16.62 6.28
CA LEU A 62 3.57 -17.94 6.82
C LEU A 62 4.75 -18.48 7.62
#